data_AF-A0A2Z2MAG3-F1
#
_entry.id   AF-A0A2Z2MAG3-F1
#
_cell.length_a   1.000
_cell.length_b   1.000
_cell.length_c   1.000
_cell.angle_alpha   90.00
_cell.angle_beta   90.00
_cell.angle_gamma   90.00
#
_symmetry.space_group_name_H-M   'P 1'
#
loop_
_entity.id
_entity.type
_entity.pdbx_description
1 polymer ?
#
loop_
_entity_poly.entity_id
_entity_poly.type
_entity_poly.pdbx_seq_one_letter_code
_entity_poly.pdbx_strand_id
1 'polypeptide(L)' 'MKDPRELVEEALFEARPYVEYSDRLRSVILSALKETGDVEELKARIESLMEKESEPFKTDLRIFLQKLEGLLG' A
#
# COMPACT_ATOMS: atom_id res chain seq x y z
N MET A 1 10.04 10.41 13.13
CA MET A 1 9.16 9.85 12.10
C MET A 1 9.80 8.54 11.66
N LYS A 2 9.02 7.45 11.56
CA LYS A 2 9.52 6.18 11.01
C LYS A 2 9.94 6.39 9.55
N ASP A 3 10.89 5.59 9.08
CA ASP A 3 11.29 5.61 7.67
C ASP A 3 10.09 5.19 6.78
N PRO A 4 9.85 5.84 5.62
CA PRO A 4 8.74 5.48 4.73
C PRO A 4 8.69 4.00 4.36
N ARG A 5 9.85 3.36 4.20
CA ARG A 5 9.94 1.94 3.87
C ARG A 5 9.56 1.06 5.06
N GLU A 6 9.94 1.44 6.27
CA GLU A 6 9.54 0.72 7.48
C GLU A 6 8.02 0.75 7.66
N LEU A 7 7.40 1.92 7.50
CA LEU A 7 5.93 2.07 7.55
C LEU A 7 5.23 1.20 6.51
N VAL A 8 5.75 1.18 5.28
CA VAL A 8 5.18 0.40 4.18
C VAL A 8 5.30 -1.10 4.42
N GLU A 9 6.46 -1.59 4.86
CA GLU A 9 6.64 -3.02 5.14
C GLU A 9 5.78 -3.47 6.34
N GLU A 10 5.61 -2.62 7.36
CA GLU A 10 4.70 -2.87 8.49
C GLU A 10 3.23 -2.92 8.04
N ALA A 11 2.78 -1.95 7.24
CA ALA A 11 1.43 -1.96 6.67
C ALA A 11 1.17 -3.19 5.77
N LEU A 12 2.15 -3.60 4.96
CA LEU A 12 2.06 -4.82 4.15
C LEU A 12 1.96 -6.08 5.03
N PHE A 13 2.72 -6.13 6.13
CA PHE A 13 2.65 -7.23 7.09
C PHE A 13 1.26 -7.31 7.75
N GLU A 14 0.72 -6.18 8.20
CA GLU A 14 -0.62 -6.13 8.80
C GLU A 14 -1.75 -6.43 7.82
N ALA A 15 -1.59 -6.07 6.53
CA ALA A 15 -2.58 -6.34 5.49
C ALA A 15 -2.59 -7.81 5.06
N ARG A 16 -1.45 -8.52 5.17
CA ARG A 16 -1.25 -9.89 4.68
C ARG A 16 -2.38 -10.90 4.98
N PRO A 17 -2.96 -10.99 6.20
CA PRO A 17 -4.03 -11.95 6.46
C PRO A 17 -5.39 -11.61 5.83
N TYR A 18 -5.54 -10.42 5.25
CA TYR A 18 -6.80 -9.90 4.71
C TYR A 18 -6.82 -9.77 3.18
N VAL A 19 -5.67 -9.95 2.52
CA VAL A 19 -5.51 -9.70 1.08
C VAL A 19 -5.38 -11.00 0.29
N GLU A 20 -5.91 -11.00 -0.94
CA GLU A 20 -5.90 -12.17 -1.81
C GLU A 20 -4.57 -12.30 -2.56
N TYR A 21 -4.01 -11.18 -3.04
CA TYR A 21 -2.80 -11.15 -3.86
C TYR A 21 -1.60 -10.52 -3.13
N SER A 22 -1.25 -11.04 -1.94
CA SER A 22 -0.19 -10.47 -1.07
C SER A 22 1.15 -10.21 -1.77
N ASP A 23 1.64 -11.13 -2.61
CA ASP A 23 2.90 -10.96 -3.34
C ASP A 23 2.81 -9.85 -4.42
N ARG A 24 1.69 -9.81 -5.16
CA ARG A 24 1.44 -8.76 -6.16
C ARG A 24 1.33 -7.40 -5.47
N LEU A 25 0.57 -7.33 -4.38
CA LEU A 25 0.41 -6.12 -3.58
C LEU A 25 1.76 -5.60 -3.12
N ARG A 26 2.59 -6.45 -2.50
CA ARG A 26 3.95 -6.08 -2.08
C ARG A 26 4.79 -5.55 -3.23
N SER A 27 4.78 -6.23 -4.37
CA SER A 27 5.54 -5.78 -5.55
C SER A 27 5.09 -4.40 -6.05
N VAL A 28 3.77 -4.18 -6.13
CA VAL A 28 3.18 -2.92 -6.58
C VAL A 28 3.51 -1.78 -5.62
N ILE A 29 3.29 -1.98 -4.33
CA ILE A 29 3.51 -0.96 -3.30
C ILE A 29 5.00 -0.59 -3.20
N LEU A 30 5.90 -1.55 -3.19
CA LEU A 30 7.35 -1.26 -3.11
C LEU A 30 7.87 -0.58 -4.37
N SER A 31 7.31 -0.91 -5.54
CA SER A 31 7.65 -0.21 -6.79
C SER A 31 7.15 1.24 -6.76
N ALA A 32 5.91 1.46 -6.32
CA ALA A 32 5.35 2.80 -6.16
C ALA A 32 6.12 3.64 -5.14
N LEU A 33 6.50 3.08 -3.99
CA LEU A 33 7.30 3.77 -2.98
C LEU A 33 8.67 4.20 -3.53
N LYS A 34 9.29 3.36 -4.37
CA LYS A 34 10.56 3.69 -5.02
C LYS A 34 10.40 4.85 -6.02
N GLU A 35 9.24 4.98 -6.66
CA GLU A 35 8.92 6.07 -7.60
C GLU A 35 8.66 7.40 -6.88
N THR A 36 8.00 7.37 -5.72
CA THR A 36 7.56 8.57 -5.00
C THR A 36 8.56 9.05 -3.95
N GLY A 37 9.19 8.14 -3.21
CA GLY A 37 10.16 8.48 -2.16
C GLY A 37 9.55 8.98 -0.84
N ASP A 38 8.26 9.31 -0.82
CA ASP A 38 7.52 9.65 0.40
C ASP A 38 6.14 8.96 0.47
N VAL A 39 5.54 9.03 1.66
CA VAL A 39 4.29 8.34 2.01
C VAL A 39 3.06 9.05 1.44
N GLU A 40 3.04 10.37 1.38
CA GLU A 40 1.86 11.12 0.90
C GLU A 40 1.72 10.96 -0.62
N GLU A 41 2.83 11.06 -1.36
CA GLU A 41 2.85 10.75 -2.80
C GLU A 41 2.52 9.28 -3.07
N LEU A 42 2.96 8.35 -2.21
CA LEU A 42 2.60 6.94 -2.31
C LEU A 42 1.08 6.74 -2.19
N LYS A 43 0.42 7.40 -1.23
CA LYS A 43 -1.04 7.32 -1.06
C LYS A 43 -1.77 7.78 -2.32
N ALA A 44 -1.42 8.96 -2.85
CA ALA A 44 -2.00 9.49 -4.08
C ALA A 44 -1.78 8.54 -5.28
N ARG A 45 -0.60 7.92 -5.37
CA ARG A 45 -0.29 6.92 -6.40
C ARG A 45 -1.16 5.68 -6.30
N ILE A 46 -1.42 5.18 -5.09
CA ILE A 46 -2.29 4.02 -4.86
C ILE A 46 -3.74 4.35 -5.17
N GLU A 47 -4.23 5.53 -4.80
CA GLU A 47 -5.57 6.00 -5.15
C GLU A 47 -5.79 6.01 -6.66
N SER A 48 -4.84 6.56 -7.43
CA SER A 48 -4.89 6.51 -8.90
C SER A 48 -4.83 5.08 -9.45
N LEU A 49 -4.12 4.18 -8.78
CA LEU A 49 -4.08 2.77 -9.18
C LEU A 49 -5.42 2.07 -8.93
N MET A 50 -6.09 2.35 -7.81
CA MET A 50 -7.41 1.81 -7.50
C MET A 50 -8.51 2.24 -8.49
N GLU A 51 -8.34 3.36 -9.20
CA GLU A 51 -9.24 3.77 -10.28
C GLU A 51 -9.12 2.88 -11.52
N LYS A 52 -7.94 2.30 -11.75
CA LYS A 52 -7.60 1.50 -12.94
C LYS A 52 -7.71 0.00 -12.71
N GLU A 53 -7.55 -0.43 -11.47
CA GLU A 53 -7.61 -1.84 -11.07
C GLU A 53 -9.06 -2.29 -10.81
N SER A 54 -9.34 -3.54 -11.14
CA SER A 54 -10.60 -4.20 -10.83
C SER A 54 -10.53 -4.98 -9.51
N GLU A 55 -11.69 -5.36 -8.99
CA GLU A 55 -11.76 -6.33 -7.90
C GLU A 55 -11.21 -7.71 -8.36
N PRO A 56 -10.55 -8.49 -7.48
CA PRO A 56 -10.41 -8.28 -6.03
C PRO A 56 -9.22 -7.37 -5.64
N PHE A 57 -8.31 -7.09 -6.58
CA PHE A 57 -7.05 -6.42 -6.26
C PHE A 57 -7.24 -4.96 -5.81
N LYS A 58 -8.29 -4.29 -6.30
CA LYS A 58 -8.71 -2.97 -5.79
C LYS A 58 -9.01 -3.01 -4.29
N THR A 59 -9.63 -4.09 -3.80
CA THR A 59 -9.85 -4.28 -2.35
C THR A 59 -8.54 -4.51 -1.59
N ASP A 60 -7.59 -5.26 -2.14
CA ASP A 60 -6.27 -5.45 -1.53
C ASP A 60 -5.53 -4.10 -1.34
N LEU A 61 -5.57 -3.23 -2.36
CA LEU A 61 -5.00 -1.88 -2.29
C LEU A 61 -5.66 -1.02 -1.21
N ARG A 62 -6.99 -1.10 -1.10
CA ARG A 62 -7.77 -0.38 -0.08
C ARG A 62 -7.43 -0.85 1.33
N ILE A 63 -7.31 -2.15 1.54
CA ILE A 63 -6.91 -2.73 2.84
C ILE A 63 -5.52 -2.24 3.21
N PHE A 64 -4.56 -2.29 2.28
CA PHE A 64 -3.22 -1.76 2.51
C PHE A 64 -3.24 -0.27 2.93
N LEU A 65 -3.98 0.57 2.20
CA LEU A 65 -4.12 2.00 2.51
C LEU A 65 -4.63 2.23 3.93
N GLN A 66 -5.68 1.49 4.34
CA GLN A 66 -6.22 1.59 5.69
C GLN A 66 -5.18 1.21 6.77
N LYS A 67 -4.35 0.19 6.53
CA LYS A 67 -3.27 -0.19 7.45
C LYS A 67 -2.19 0.89 7.51
N LEU A 68 -1.78 1.42 6.37
CA LEU A 68 -0.78 2.48 6.30
C LEU A 68 -1.25 3.75 7.04
N GLU A 69 -2.50 4.16 6.83
CA GLU A 69 -3.07 5.32 7.54
C GLU A 69 -3.17 5.11 9.05
N GLY A 70 -3.49 3.89 9.49
CA GLY A 70 -3.49 3.53 10.91
C GLY A 70 -2.13 3.66 11.60
N LEU A 71 -1.02 3.60 10.84
CA LEU A 71 0.34 3.78 11.36
C LEU A 71 0.80 5.26 11.35
N LEU A 72 0.06 6.16 10.71
CA LEU A 72 0.37 7.59 10.62
C LEU A 72 -0.36 8.45 11.66
N GLY A 73 -1.46 7.94 12.24
CA GLY A 73 -2.21 8.55 13.34
C GLY A 73 -1.63 8.24 14.71
#